data_AF-A0A378MPH9-F1
#
_entry.id   AF-A0A378MPH9-F1
#
_cell.length_a   1.000
_cell.length_b   1.000
_cell.length_c   1.000
_cell.angle_alpha   90.00
_cell.angle_beta   90.00
_cell.angle_gamma   90.00
#
_symmetry.space_group_name_H-M   'P 1'
#
loop_
_entity.id
_entity.type
_entity.pdbx_description
1 polymer ?
#
loop_
_entity_poly.entity_id
_entity_poly.type
_entity_poly.pdbx_seq_one_letter_code
_entity_poly.pdbx_strand_id
1 'polypeptide(L)'
;MIEMNFKVDAFEGPLDLLLHLINQLEIDIYDIPMAEITDQYMEFVHTMQELELNIASEYLVMAATLLQIKSKMLLPKQELAIDLDMDELEEDPREVLVQKLMEYKKYKEAAKTLKEREQERSFYFGKAPMDLEIYEKDIEKAELDVGLPDMLSAFHKMMRRQKLAKPLHTRITTQEVSIGDRMDEVMVTLKAAKNNRTKFEALFEGNTREALVVTFLALLELMKRKLVIVEQVGNFADLYVQGKEEKDK
;
A
#
# COMPACT_ATOMS: atom_id res chain seq x y z
N MET A 1 -7.47 -28.98 1.32
CA MET A 1 -7.71 -27.52 1.37
C MET A 1 -6.36 -26.87 1.45
N ILE A 2 -5.92 -26.26 0.35
CA ILE A 2 -4.69 -25.46 0.32
C ILE A 2 -5.09 -24.09 0.88
N GLU A 3 -4.51 -23.74 2.01
CA GLU A 3 -4.73 -22.44 2.66
C GLU A 3 -3.98 -21.38 1.84
N MET A 4 -4.65 -20.76 0.86
CA MET A 4 -4.10 -19.66 0.07
C MET A 4 -4.46 -18.32 0.69
N ASN A 5 -3.45 -17.63 1.23
CA ASN A 5 -3.59 -16.35 1.92
C ASN A 5 -3.31 -15.23 0.90
N PHE A 6 -4.31 -14.66 0.22
CA PHE A 6 -4.05 -13.61 -0.80
C PHE A 6 -4.95 -12.37 -0.72
N LYS A 7 -4.28 -11.21 -0.90
CA LYS A 7 -4.85 -9.91 -1.24
C LYS A 7 -4.46 -9.61 -2.69
N VAL A 8 -5.43 -9.19 -3.50
CA VAL A 8 -5.25 -8.86 -4.93
C VAL A 8 -4.25 -7.71 -5.16
N ASP A 9 -4.12 -6.80 -4.21
CA ASP A 9 -3.17 -5.67 -4.27
C ASP A 9 -1.67 -6.09 -4.22
N ALA A 10 -1.37 -7.38 -4.22
CA ALA A 10 0.00 -7.90 -4.15
C ALA A 10 0.67 -8.14 -5.52
N PHE A 11 -0.08 -8.13 -6.63
CA PHE A 11 0.44 -8.44 -7.96
C PHE A 11 0.36 -7.26 -8.90
N GLU A 12 1.45 -7.01 -9.63
CA GLU A 12 1.58 -5.92 -10.62
C GLU A 12 1.12 -6.38 -12.02
N GLY A 13 -0.01 -7.12 -12.09
CA GLY A 13 -0.61 -7.58 -13.34
C GLY A 13 -0.59 -9.10 -13.58
N PRO A 14 -1.11 -9.57 -14.74
CA PRO A 14 -1.35 -10.99 -15.01
C PRO A 14 -0.08 -11.80 -15.25
N LEU A 15 0.96 -11.20 -15.84
CA LEU A 15 2.26 -11.86 -16.02
C LEU A 15 2.96 -12.10 -14.68
N ASP A 16 2.76 -11.20 -13.72
CA ASP A 16 3.34 -11.31 -12.38
C ASP A 16 2.74 -12.49 -11.62
N LEU A 17 1.41 -12.63 -11.70
CA LEU A 17 0.68 -13.77 -11.16
C LEU A 17 1.13 -15.08 -11.81
N LEU A 18 1.27 -15.11 -13.15
CA LEU A 18 1.74 -16.31 -13.84
C LEU A 18 3.15 -16.73 -13.40
N LEU A 19 4.08 -15.78 -13.28
CA LEU A 19 5.42 -16.08 -12.74
C LEU A 19 5.37 -16.58 -11.30
N HIS A 20 4.45 -16.06 -10.49
CA HIS A 20 4.25 -16.53 -9.12
C HIS A 20 3.77 -17.98 -9.10
N LEU A 21 2.76 -18.32 -9.90
CA LEU A 21 2.23 -19.68 -10.02
C LEU A 21 3.28 -20.67 -10.56
N ILE A 22 4.03 -20.29 -11.60
CA ILE A 22 5.13 -21.11 -12.15
C ILE A 22 6.17 -21.41 -11.07
N ASN A 23 6.54 -20.42 -10.27
CA ASN A 23 7.52 -20.59 -9.19
C ASN A 23 6.96 -21.44 -8.04
N GLN A 24 5.68 -21.26 -7.67
CA GLN A 24 5.03 -22.01 -6.59
C GLN A 24 4.86 -23.49 -6.94
N LEU A 25 4.61 -23.81 -8.21
CA LEU A 25 4.44 -25.17 -8.72
C LEU A 25 5.75 -25.82 -9.19
N GLU A 26 6.90 -25.13 -9.03
CA GLU A 26 8.22 -25.58 -9.49
C GLU A 26 8.24 -25.98 -10.98
N ILE A 27 7.48 -25.28 -11.80
CA ILE A 27 7.36 -25.51 -13.25
C ILE A 27 8.55 -24.89 -13.99
N ASP A 28 9.06 -25.57 -15.01
CA ASP A 28 10.01 -24.98 -15.95
C ASP A 28 9.29 -23.94 -16.84
N ILE A 29 9.82 -22.71 -16.87
CA ILE A 29 9.28 -21.62 -17.67
C ILE A 29 9.35 -21.90 -19.19
N TYR A 30 10.25 -22.79 -19.63
CA TYR A 30 10.33 -23.19 -21.04
C TYR A 30 9.37 -24.32 -21.41
N ASP A 31 8.89 -25.09 -20.44
CA ASP A 31 7.97 -26.21 -20.66
C ASP A 31 6.77 -26.14 -19.72
N ILE A 32 5.94 -25.13 -19.94
CA ILE A 32 4.79 -24.85 -19.08
C ILE A 32 3.66 -25.88 -19.37
N PRO A 33 3.17 -26.64 -18.37
CA PRO A 33 1.98 -27.47 -18.51
C PRO A 33 0.73 -26.59 -18.57
N MET A 34 0.33 -26.23 -19.79
CA MET A 34 -0.75 -25.27 -20.04
C MET A 34 -2.08 -25.67 -19.41
N ALA A 35 -2.37 -26.97 -19.27
CA ALA A 35 -3.60 -27.42 -18.64
C ALA A 35 -3.68 -27.00 -17.16
N GLU A 36 -2.61 -27.28 -16.41
CA GLU A 36 -2.51 -27.05 -14.96
C GLU A 36 -2.40 -25.56 -14.64
N ILE A 37 -1.53 -24.83 -15.34
CA ILE A 37 -1.34 -23.40 -15.09
C ILE A 37 -2.61 -22.60 -15.39
N THR A 38 -3.37 -23.00 -16.41
CA THR A 38 -4.63 -22.34 -16.77
C THR A 38 -5.69 -22.57 -15.71
N ASP A 39 -5.80 -23.79 -15.18
CA ASP A 39 -6.79 -24.11 -14.14
C ASP A 39 -6.50 -23.31 -12.85
N GLN A 40 -5.23 -23.24 -12.45
CA GLN A 40 -4.79 -22.44 -11.30
C GLN A 40 -5.03 -20.93 -11.51
N TYR A 41 -4.76 -20.43 -12.71
CA TYR A 41 -5.03 -19.04 -13.06
C TYR A 41 -6.53 -18.71 -13.00
N MET A 42 -7.37 -19.62 -13.52
CA MET A 42 -8.83 -19.46 -13.50
C MET A 42 -9.39 -19.51 -12.07
N GLU A 43 -8.88 -20.41 -11.23
CA GLU A 43 -9.25 -20.48 -9.81
C GLU A 43 -8.96 -19.15 -9.10
N PHE A 44 -7.81 -18.55 -9.37
CA PHE A 44 -7.45 -17.23 -8.83
C PHE A 44 -8.43 -16.14 -9.30
N VAL A 45 -8.69 -16.06 -10.61
CA VAL A 45 -9.62 -15.06 -11.17
C VAL A 45 -11.04 -15.23 -10.62
N HIS A 46 -11.52 -16.47 -10.47
CA HIS A 46 -12.84 -16.74 -9.89
C HIS A 46 -12.92 -16.36 -8.41
N THR A 47 -11.89 -16.67 -7.63
CA THR A 47 -11.83 -16.26 -6.22
C THR A 47 -11.89 -14.74 -6.07
N MET A 48 -11.24 -14.00 -6.98
CA MET A 48 -11.33 -12.53 -7.01
C MET A 48 -12.73 -12.02 -7.33
N GLN A 49 -13.45 -12.70 -8.23
CA GLN A 49 -14.83 -12.37 -8.57
C GLN A 49 -15.77 -12.60 -7.39
N GLU A 50 -15.61 -13.74 -6.70
CA GLU A 50 -16.43 -14.09 -5.53
C GLU A 50 -16.24 -13.13 -4.36
N LEU A 51 -15.01 -12.62 -4.19
CA LEU A 51 -14.67 -11.63 -3.16
C LEU A 51 -14.99 -10.18 -3.58
N GLU A 52 -15.67 -9.97 -4.71
CA GLU A 52 -16.03 -8.66 -5.27
C GLU A 52 -14.84 -7.69 -5.42
N LEU A 53 -13.66 -8.23 -5.70
CA LEU A 53 -12.45 -7.42 -5.90
C LEU A 53 -12.47 -6.77 -7.28
N ASN A 54 -11.94 -5.55 -7.40
CA ASN A 54 -11.87 -4.86 -8.69
C ASN A 54 -10.88 -5.59 -9.62
N ILE A 55 -11.41 -6.41 -10.53
CA ILE A 55 -10.60 -7.16 -11.49
C ILE A 55 -10.21 -6.23 -12.64
N ALA A 56 -8.90 -6.08 -12.85
CA ALA A 56 -8.39 -5.38 -14.02
C ALA A 56 -8.70 -6.18 -15.30
N SER A 57 -9.10 -5.49 -16.37
CA SER A 57 -9.44 -6.09 -17.66
C SER A 57 -8.32 -6.96 -18.24
N GLU A 58 -7.08 -6.66 -17.90
CA GLU A 58 -5.88 -7.39 -18.32
C GLU A 58 -5.88 -8.85 -17.84
N TYR A 59 -6.43 -9.14 -16.66
CA TYR A 59 -6.54 -10.52 -16.14
C TYR A 59 -7.53 -11.34 -16.96
N LEU A 60 -8.65 -10.74 -17.37
CA LEU A 60 -9.64 -11.41 -18.20
C LEU A 60 -9.10 -11.69 -19.62
N VAL A 61 -8.35 -10.76 -20.18
CA VAL A 61 -7.65 -10.96 -21.47
C VAL A 61 -6.65 -12.11 -21.37
N MET A 62 -5.88 -12.17 -20.28
CA MET A 62 -4.95 -13.28 -20.06
C MET A 62 -5.67 -14.60 -19.85
N ALA A 63 -6.76 -14.64 -19.07
CA ALA A 63 -7.59 -15.84 -18.90
C ALA A 63 -8.07 -16.40 -20.25
N ALA A 64 -8.61 -15.54 -21.11
CA ALA A 64 -9.04 -15.93 -22.45
C ALA A 64 -7.88 -16.45 -23.31
N THR A 65 -6.70 -15.82 -23.20
CA THR A 65 -5.48 -16.23 -23.91
C THR A 65 -5.03 -17.63 -23.46
N LEU A 66 -4.99 -17.88 -22.15
CA LEU A 66 -4.60 -19.18 -21.59
C LEU A 66 -5.59 -20.29 -22.00
N LEU A 67 -6.90 -20.01 -21.96
CA LEU A 67 -7.93 -20.93 -22.43
C LEU A 67 -7.78 -21.26 -23.93
N GLN A 68 -7.47 -20.26 -24.75
CA GLN A 68 -7.22 -20.45 -26.17
C GLN A 68 -6.01 -21.37 -26.40
N ILE A 69 -4.90 -21.12 -25.71
CA ILE A 69 -3.69 -21.95 -25.81
C ILE A 69 -3.98 -23.39 -25.33
N LYS A 70 -4.64 -23.55 -24.16
CA LYS A 70 -5.05 -24.85 -23.63
C LYS A 70 -5.93 -25.61 -24.63
N SER A 71 -6.91 -24.95 -25.23
CA SER A 71 -7.77 -25.56 -26.24
C SER A 71 -6.99 -25.98 -27.49
N LYS A 72 -6.11 -25.13 -28.01
CA LYS A 72 -5.31 -25.45 -29.21
C LYS A 72 -4.34 -26.61 -28.98
N MET A 73 -3.80 -26.74 -27.77
CA MET A 73 -2.89 -27.83 -27.41
C MET A 73 -3.60 -29.17 -27.16
N LEU A 74 -4.84 -29.16 -26.67
CA LEU A 74 -5.58 -30.38 -26.35
C LEU A 74 -6.40 -30.93 -27.53
N LEU A 75 -6.75 -30.09 -28.50
CA LEU A 75 -7.58 -30.51 -29.63
C LEU A 75 -6.76 -31.32 -30.65
N PRO A 76 -7.31 -32.41 -31.21
CA PRO A 76 -6.69 -33.12 -32.32
C PRO A 76 -6.55 -32.19 -33.52
N LYS A 77 -5.36 -32.15 -34.12
CA LYS A 77 -5.17 -31.49 -35.42
C LYS A 77 -6.06 -32.21 -36.43
N GLN A 78 -6.99 -31.48 -37.03
CA GLN A 78 -7.77 -32.04 -38.13
C GLN A 78 -6.79 -32.27 -39.28
N GLU A 79 -6.46 -33.52 -39.55
CA GLU A 79 -5.86 -33.92 -40.83
C GLU A 79 -6.89 -33.65 -41.93
N LEU A 80 -7.02 -32.39 -42.33
CA LEU A 80 -7.55 -32.07 -43.64
C LEU A 80 -6.52 -32.58 -44.62
N ALA A 81 -6.78 -33.78 -45.16
CA ALA A 81 -6.06 -34.38 -46.26
C ALA A 81 -6.12 -33.45 -47.49
N ILE A 82 -5.27 -32.44 -47.49
CA ILE A 82 -4.90 -31.65 -48.64
C ILE A 82 -3.38 -31.55 -48.55
N ASP A 83 -2.73 -32.44 -49.28
CA ASP A 83 -1.32 -32.39 -49.61
C ASP A 83 -0.92 -30.97 -50.00
N LEU A 84 -0.08 -30.32 -49.20
CA LEU A 84 0.92 -29.38 -49.68
C LEU A 84 2.12 -29.46 -48.74
N ASP A 85 3.28 -29.68 -49.33
CA ASP A 85 4.63 -29.63 -48.75
C ASP A 85 4.88 -28.30 -48.01
N MET A 86 4.36 -28.18 -46.79
CA MET A 86 4.73 -27.14 -45.85
C MET A 86 5.25 -27.81 -44.60
N ASP A 87 6.57 -27.96 -44.55
CA ASP A 87 7.35 -27.94 -43.31
C ASP A 87 7.18 -26.58 -42.59
N GLU A 88 5.93 -26.10 -42.44
CA GLU A 88 5.64 -25.10 -41.42
C GLU A 88 5.74 -25.85 -40.09
N LEU A 89 6.94 -25.79 -39.51
CA LEU A 89 7.15 -25.95 -38.09
C LEU A 89 6.00 -25.24 -37.38
N GLU A 90 5.00 -26.00 -36.94
CA GLU A 90 3.93 -25.44 -36.14
C GLU A 90 4.56 -24.82 -34.90
N GLU A 91 4.65 -23.49 -34.90
CA GLU A 91 5.14 -22.73 -33.77
C GLU A 91 4.36 -23.14 -32.52
N ASP A 92 5.09 -23.40 -31.44
CA ASP A 92 4.49 -23.82 -30.20
C ASP A 92 3.51 -22.71 -29.75
N PRO A 93 2.21 -23.00 -29.58
CA PRO A 93 1.23 -21.97 -29.26
C PRO A 93 1.51 -21.23 -27.94
N ARG A 94 2.40 -21.78 -27.08
CA ARG A 94 2.84 -21.11 -25.85
C ARG A 94 4.07 -20.21 -26.02
N GLU A 95 4.76 -20.24 -27.16
CA GLU A 95 6.04 -19.55 -27.36
C GLU A 95 5.95 -18.04 -27.10
N VAL A 96 4.91 -17.39 -27.63
CA VAL A 96 4.65 -15.96 -27.40
C VAL A 96 4.46 -15.64 -25.90
N LEU A 97 3.81 -16.53 -25.16
CA LEU A 97 3.60 -16.36 -23.72
C LEU A 97 4.92 -16.52 -22.96
N VAL A 98 5.70 -17.56 -23.29
CA VAL A 98 7.01 -17.82 -22.67
C VAL A 98 7.95 -16.64 -22.89
N GLN A 99 8.02 -16.09 -24.11
CA GLN A 99 8.85 -14.91 -24.40
C GLN A 99 8.44 -13.70 -23.54
N LYS A 100 7.14 -13.41 -23.42
CA LYS A 100 6.64 -12.32 -22.57
C LYS A 100 6.96 -12.54 -21.09
N LEU A 101 6.82 -13.76 -20.58
CA LEU A 101 7.14 -14.11 -19.19
C LEU A 101 8.63 -13.95 -18.92
N MET A 102 9.49 -14.37 -19.85
CA MET A 102 10.94 -14.22 -19.75
C MET A 102 11.38 -12.75 -19.76
N GLU A 103 10.80 -11.94 -20.66
CA GLU A 103 11.06 -10.51 -20.72
C GLU A 103 10.62 -9.80 -19.43
N TYR A 104 9.40 -10.08 -18.97
CA TYR A 104 8.90 -9.53 -17.72
C TYR A 104 9.75 -9.96 -16.51
N LYS A 105 10.16 -11.24 -16.44
CA LYS A 105 11.07 -11.74 -15.39
C LYS A 105 12.38 -10.97 -15.35
N LYS A 106 12.99 -10.71 -16.52
CA LYS A 106 14.23 -9.93 -16.64
C LYS A 106 14.06 -8.53 -16.07
N TYR A 107 12.96 -7.84 -16.37
CA TYR A 107 12.70 -6.51 -15.82
C TYR A 107 12.35 -6.55 -14.33
N LYS A 108 11.65 -7.58 -13.86
CA LYS A 108 11.35 -7.78 -12.44
C LYS A 108 12.65 -7.95 -11.62
N GLU A 109 13.61 -8.72 -12.13
CA GLU A 109 14.94 -8.87 -11.52
C GLU A 109 15.73 -7.55 -11.57
N ALA A 110 15.72 -6.84 -12.71
CA ALA A 110 16.39 -5.55 -12.82
C ALA A 110 15.81 -4.50 -11.85
N ALA A 111 14.48 -4.47 -11.69
CA ALA A 111 13.79 -3.61 -10.75
C ALA A 111 14.18 -3.93 -9.29
N LYS A 112 14.35 -5.21 -8.95
CA LYS A 112 14.85 -5.64 -7.64
C LYS A 112 16.26 -5.10 -7.38
N THR A 113 17.18 -5.23 -8.34
CA THR A 113 18.53 -4.66 -8.22
C THR A 113 18.52 -3.14 -8.10
N LEU A 114 17.64 -2.45 -8.84
CA LEU A 114 17.49 -1.00 -8.72
C LEU A 114 16.95 -0.58 -7.35
N LYS A 115 16.01 -1.35 -6.79
CA LYS A 115 15.47 -1.14 -5.43
C LYS A 115 16.55 -1.30 -4.37
N GLU A 116 17.43 -2.30 -4.51
CA GLU A 116 18.60 -2.48 -3.63
C GLU A 116 19.54 -1.27 -3.70
N ARG A 117 19.85 -0.78 -4.91
CA ARG A 117 20.66 0.43 -5.11
C ARG A 117 20.01 1.70 -4.58
N GLU A 118 18.68 1.83 -4.72
CA GLU A 118 17.93 2.94 -4.13
C GLU A 118 18.07 2.93 -2.62
N GLN A 119 17.94 1.75 -2.00
CA GLN A 119 18.09 1.57 -0.56
C GLN A 119 19.51 1.91 -0.10
N GLU A 120 20.54 1.44 -0.80
CA GLU A 120 21.93 1.82 -0.54
C GLU A 120 22.11 3.33 -0.64
N ARG A 121 21.59 3.97 -1.70
CA ARG A 121 21.68 5.42 -1.88
C ARG A 121 20.94 6.19 -0.79
N SER A 122 19.89 5.62 -0.20
CA SER A 122 19.11 6.27 0.86
C SER A 122 19.90 6.50 2.15
N PHE A 123 20.96 5.71 2.40
CA PHE A 123 21.85 5.89 3.55
C PHE A 123 22.80 7.11 3.40
N TYR A 124 22.93 7.68 2.21
CA TYR A 124 23.78 8.83 1.96
C TYR A 124 23.00 10.14 2.05
N PHE A 125 23.33 10.97 3.03
CA PHE A 125 22.70 12.27 3.25
C PHE A 125 23.54 13.39 2.62
N GLY A 126 22.94 14.14 1.71
CA GLY A 126 23.52 15.36 1.15
C GLY A 126 23.09 16.60 1.94
N LYS A 127 23.97 17.60 2.06
CA LYS A 127 23.59 18.93 2.52
C LYS A 127 22.90 19.70 1.38
N ALA A 128 22.05 20.66 1.74
CA ALA A 128 21.55 21.62 0.77
C ALA A 128 22.74 22.38 0.14
N PRO A 129 22.66 22.74 -1.15
CA PRO A 129 23.62 23.67 -1.74
C PRO A 129 23.73 24.92 -0.85
N MET A 130 24.95 25.38 -0.60
CA MET A 130 25.14 26.64 0.10
C MET A 130 24.64 27.78 -0.79
N ASP A 131 24.02 28.77 -0.15
CA ASP A 131 23.69 30.01 -0.79
C ASP A 131 24.99 30.79 -1.07
N LEU A 132 25.25 31.06 -2.35
CA LEU A 132 26.46 31.73 -2.82
C LEU A 132 26.21 33.19 -3.21
N GLU A 133 25.01 33.75 -2.95
CA GLU A 133 24.68 35.14 -3.30
C GLU A 133 25.71 36.15 -2.75
N ILE A 134 26.29 35.88 -1.58
CA ILE A 134 27.31 36.74 -0.94
C ILE A 134 28.65 36.76 -1.70
N TYR A 135 28.88 35.77 -2.57
CA TYR A 135 30.10 35.63 -3.38
C TYR A 135 29.89 35.99 -4.86
N GLU A 136 28.66 36.32 -5.29
CA GLU A 136 28.39 36.82 -6.64
C GLU A 136 28.89 38.27 -6.78
N LYS A 137 30.14 38.45 -7.20
CA LYS A 137 30.63 39.73 -7.72
C LYS A 137 30.46 39.76 -9.23
N ASP A 138 29.57 40.64 -9.72
CA ASP A 138 29.47 41.12 -11.10
C ASP A 138 29.84 40.08 -12.18
N ILE A 139 29.22 38.90 -12.12
CA ILE A 139 29.28 37.93 -13.21
C ILE A 139 28.09 38.26 -14.11
N GLU A 140 28.36 38.59 -15.38
CA GLU A 140 27.31 38.66 -16.41
C GLU A 140 26.48 37.37 -16.32
N LYS A 141 25.22 37.50 -15.93
CA LYS A 141 24.30 36.36 -15.84
C LYS A 141 24.14 35.83 -17.26
N ALA A 142 24.84 34.72 -17.56
CA ALA A 142 24.60 33.97 -18.76
C ALA A 142 23.12 33.60 -18.80
N GLU A 143 22.44 33.88 -19.91
CA GLU A 143 21.09 33.35 -20.15
C GLU A 143 21.20 31.83 -20.17
N LEU A 144 20.80 31.21 -19.07
CA LEU A 144 20.67 29.77 -18.98
C LEU A 144 19.41 29.39 -19.76
N ASP A 145 19.58 28.58 -20.80
CA ASP A 145 18.48 27.95 -21.51
C ASP A 145 17.91 26.84 -20.61
N VAL A 146 17.04 27.22 -19.69
CA VAL A 146 16.41 26.31 -18.71
C VAL A 146 15.09 25.81 -19.29
N GLY A 147 14.98 24.49 -19.45
CA GLY A 147 13.79 23.84 -20.00
C GLY A 147 12.88 23.23 -18.92
N LEU A 148 11.73 22.72 -19.38
CA LEU A 148 10.81 21.92 -18.55
C LEU A 148 11.49 20.72 -17.85
N PRO A 149 12.46 19.99 -18.47
CA PRO A 149 13.14 18.88 -17.80
C PRO A 149 13.94 19.30 -16.56
N ASP A 150 14.51 20.50 -16.58
CA ASP A 150 15.30 21.05 -15.47
C ASP A 150 14.38 21.45 -14.31
N MET A 151 13.24 22.07 -14.62
CA MET A 151 12.21 22.39 -13.63
C MET A 151 11.65 21.12 -12.96
N LEU A 152 11.35 20.07 -13.75
CA LEU A 152 10.89 18.78 -13.22
C LEU A 152 11.96 18.11 -12.34
N SER A 153 13.23 18.18 -12.75
CA SER A 153 14.35 17.64 -11.96
C SER A 153 14.55 18.39 -10.65
N ALA A 154 14.44 19.73 -10.66
CA ALA A 154 14.49 20.55 -9.46
C ALA A 154 13.31 20.24 -8.52
N PHE A 155 12.11 20.09 -9.08
CA PHE A 155 10.90 19.74 -8.33
C PHE A 155 11.01 18.34 -7.69
N HIS A 156 11.47 17.33 -8.43
CA HIS A 156 11.72 15.99 -7.90
C HIS A 156 12.77 16.00 -6.78
N LYS A 157 13.86 16.77 -6.92
CA LYS A 157 14.87 16.94 -5.85
C LYS A 157 14.27 17.57 -4.60
N MET A 158 13.43 18.60 -4.75
CA MET A 158 12.73 19.25 -3.64
C MET A 158 11.77 18.29 -2.93
N MET A 159 10.94 17.56 -3.69
CA MET A 159 10.00 16.59 -3.12
C MET A 159 10.72 15.45 -2.38
N ARG A 160 11.83 14.94 -2.94
CA ARG A 160 12.65 13.91 -2.28
C ARG A 160 13.22 14.42 -0.96
N ARG A 161 13.72 15.67 -0.93
CA ARG A 161 14.20 16.30 0.30
C ARG A 161 13.08 16.45 1.33
N GLN A 162 11.88 16.87 0.92
CA GLN A 162 10.73 16.91 1.84
C GLN A 162 10.39 15.52 2.39
N LYS A 163 10.40 14.47 1.57
CA LYS A 163 10.17 13.09 2.05
C LYS A 163 11.24 12.63 3.05
N LEU A 164 12.50 13.00 2.86
CA LEU A 164 13.61 12.68 3.77
C LEU A 164 13.63 13.56 5.04
N ALA A 165 13.12 14.79 4.95
CA ALA A 165 13.05 15.76 6.04
C ALA A 165 11.75 15.65 6.84
N LYS A 166 10.71 15.00 6.29
CA LYS A 166 9.64 14.45 7.13
C LYS A 166 10.37 13.61 8.17
N PRO A 167 10.12 13.83 9.48
CA PRO A 167 10.60 12.87 10.45
C PRO A 167 10.15 11.53 9.89
N LEU A 168 11.07 10.55 9.83
CA LEU A 168 10.66 9.16 9.79
C LEU A 168 9.48 9.16 10.74
N HIS A 169 8.30 8.74 10.27
CA HIS A 169 7.45 8.08 11.20
C HIS A 169 8.41 7.02 11.74
N THR A 170 9.05 7.32 12.88
CA THR A 170 9.22 6.37 13.93
C THR A 170 7.94 5.60 13.77
N ARG A 171 8.12 4.31 13.51
CA ARG A 171 7.22 3.37 14.10
C ARG A 171 7.15 3.83 15.56
N ILE A 172 6.28 4.81 15.82
CA ILE A 172 5.51 4.94 17.00
C ILE A 172 4.90 3.57 16.90
N THR A 173 5.57 2.60 17.53
CA THR A 173 4.87 1.56 18.25
C THR A 173 3.77 2.37 18.89
N THR A 174 2.62 2.39 18.23
CA THR A 174 1.40 2.91 18.78
C THR A 174 1.38 2.15 20.07
N GLN A 175 1.78 2.82 21.16
CA GLN A 175 1.26 2.43 22.45
C GLN A 175 -0.22 2.52 22.17
N GLU A 176 -0.82 1.36 21.93
CA GLU A 176 -2.26 1.21 21.88
C GLU A 176 -2.69 1.62 23.27
N VAL A 177 -2.92 2.93 23.46
CA VAL A 177 -3.47 3.42 24.70
C VAL A 177 -4.84 2.78 24.74
N SER A 178 -4.99 1.79 25.60
CA SER A 178 -6.25 1.11 25.79
C SER A 178 -7.27 2.14 26.23
N ILE A 179 -8.52 1.98 25.80
CA ILE A 179 -9.62 2.81 26.28
C ILE A 179 -9.66 2.76 27.82
N GLY A 180 -9.33 1.61 28.43
CA GLY A 180 -9.22 1.46 29.89
C GLY A 180 -8.17 2.37 30.52
N ASP A 181 -6.94 2.36 30.00
CA ASP A 181 -5.86 3.21 30.52
C ASP A 181 -6.22 4.70 30.41
N ARG A 182 -6.84 5.09 29.29
CA ARG A 182 -7.28 6.47 29.08
C ARG A 182 -8.45 6.86 30.01
N MET A 183 -9.33 5.92 30.38
CA MET A 183 -10.38 6.18 31.38
C MET A 183 -9.77 6.48 32.76
N ASP A 184 -8.74 5.73 33.15
CA ASP A 184 -8.05 5.93 34.43
C ASP A 184 -7.31 7.27 34.46
N GLU A 185 -6.61 7.63 33.38
CA GLU A 185 -5.97 8.94 33.22
C GLU A 185 -6.98 10.09 33.33
N VAL A 186 -8.13 10.00 32.64
CA VAL A 186 -9.18 11.02 32.72
C VAL A 186 -9.71 11.15 34.15
N MET A 187 -9.91 10.04 34.87
CA MET A 187 -10.37 10.08 36.26
C MET A 187 -9.32 10.65 37.22
N VAL A 188 -8.02 10.39 36.99
CA VAL A 188 -6.92 11.01 37.75
C VAL A 188 -6.90 12.51 37.54
N THR A 189 -7.00 12.97 36.29
CA THR A 189 -7.05 14.40 35.95
C THR A 189 -8.27 15.08 36.54
N LEU A 190 -9.43 14.43 36.53
CA LEU A 190 -10.63 14.93 37.19
C LEU A 190 -10.43 15.05 38.70
N LYS A 191 -9.93 14.01 39.39
CA LYS A 191 -9.67 14.05 40.85
C LYS A 191 -8.62 15.08 41.25
N ALA A 192 -7.65 15.37 40.38
CA ALA A 192 -6.64 16.40 40.60
C ALA A 192 -7.18 17.83 40.36
N ALA A 193 -8.25 17.98 39.58
CA ALA A 193 -8.88 19.26 39.30
C ALA A 193 -9.74 19.74 40.49
N LYS A 194 -9.77 21.06 40.72
CA LYS A 194 -10.63 21.64 41.77
C LYS A 194 -12.09 21.27 41.51
N ASN A 195 -12.77 20.75 42.53
CA ASN A 195 -14.18 20.30 42.49
C ASN A 195 -14.46 19.14 41.53
N ASN A 196 -13.47 18.30 41.23
CA ASN A 196 -13.58 17.19 40.28
C ASN A 196 -14.08 17.61 38.89
N ARG A 197 -13.87 18.88 38.51
CA ARG A 197 -14.45 19.49 37.30
C ARG A 197 -13.36 20.14 36.45
N THR A 198 -13.37 19.83 35.16
CA THR A 198 -12.47 20.43 34.17
C THR A 198 -13.21 20.77 32.87
N LYS A 199 -12.57 21.54 31.98
CA LYS A 199 -13.09 21.77 30.63
C LYS A 199 -12.91 20.51 29.80
N PHE A 200 -13.89 20.20 28.94
CA PHE A 200 -13.84 19.05 28.03
C PHE A 200 -12.55 19.05 27.20
N GLU A 201 -12.20 20.19 26.61
CA GLU A 201 -11.00 20.35 25.79
C GLU A 201 -9.69 20.09 26.55
N ALA A 202 -9.66 20.37 27.86
CA ALA A 202 -8.46 20.19 28.68
C ALA A 202 -8.12 18.71 28.93
N LEU A 203 -9.02 17.78 28.59
CA LEU A 203 -8.78 16.33 28.69
C LEU A 203 -8.08 15.75 27.44
N PHE A 204 -7.92 16.55 26.39
CA PHE A 204 -7.29 16.15 25.13
C PHE A 204 -5.86 16.66 25.07
N GLU A 205 -4.89 15.79 25.42
CA GLU A 205 -3.47 16.15 25.51
C GLU A 205 -2.66 15.83 24.24
N GLY A 206 -3.27 15.11 23.28
CA GLY A 206 -2.61 14.66 22.06
C GLY A 206 -3.06 15.40 20.79
N ASN A 207 -2.11 15.79 19.94
CA ASN A 207 -2.39 16.36 18.61
C ASN A 207 -2.63 15.28 17.51
N THR A 208 -2.61 14.00 17.87
CA THR A 208 -2.87 12.90 16.93
C THR A 208 -4.35 12.55 16.90
N ARG A 209 -4.86 12.25 15.71
CA ARG A 209 -6.29 11.92 15.51
C ARG A 209 -6.70 10.68 16.32
N GLU A 210 -5.81 9.69 16.45
CA GLU A 210 -6.08 8.49 17.24
C GLU A 210 -6.24 8.80 18.74
N ALA A 211 -5.37 9.63 19.31
CA ALA A 211 -5.44 10.00 20.74
C ALA A 211 -6.73 10.77 21.07
N LEU A 212 -7.17 11.65 20.16
CA LEU A 212 -8.44 12.36 20.30
C LEU A 212 -9.63 11.38 20.29
N VAL A 213 -9.62 10.40 19.38
CA VAL A 213 -10.69 9.39 19.27
C VAL A 213 -10.74 8.49 20.52
N VAL A 214 -9.59 8.01 21.00
CA VAL A 214 -9.52 7.15 22.20
C VAL A 214 -10.00 7.91 23.45
N THR A 215 -9.59 9.16 23.62
CA THR A 215 -10.03 10.01 24.74
C THR A 215 -11.55 10.25 24.68
N PHE A 216 -12.09 10.48 23.49
CA PHE A 216 -13.53 10.67 23.31
C PHE A 216 -14.32 9.39 23.63
N LEU A 217 -13.86 8.22 23.17
CA LEU A 217 -14.46 6.93 23.49
C LEU A 217 -14.40 6.61 24.99
N ALA A 218 -13.27 6.91 25.65
CA ALA A 218 -13.12 6.76 27.09
C ALA A 218 -14.13 7.62 27.87
N LEU A 219 -14.33 8.87 27.44
CA LEU A 219 -15.34 9.76 28.04
C LEU A 219 -16.77 9.24 27.85
N LEU A 220 -17.11 8.76 26.66
CA LEU A 220 -18.43 8.16 26.41
C LEU A 220 -18.67 6.92 27.28
N GLU A 221 -17.65 6.08 27.46
CA GLU A 221 -17.74 4.90 28.32
C GLU A 221 -17.87 5.28 29.81
N LEU A 222 -17.14 6.29 30.28
CA LEU A 222 -17.30 6.84 31.64
C LEU A 222 -18.69 7.45 31.88
N MET A 223 -19.25 8.15 30.89
CA MET A 223 -20.61 8.66 30.92
C MET A 223 -21.64 7.52 30.96
N LYS A 224 -21.45 6.48 30.15
CA LYS A 224 -22.30 5.28 30.14
C LYS A 224 -22.30 4.56 31.49
N ARG A 225 -21.15 4.52 32.17
CA ARG A 225 -21.00 3.97 33.54
C ARG A 225 -21.46 4.93 34.64
N LYS A 226 -21.93 6.13 34.29
CA LYS A 226 -22.38 7.19 35.23
C LYS A 226 -21.31 7.65 36.22
N LEU A 227 -20.03 7.49 35.87
CA LEU A 227 -18.89 7.95 36.67
C LEU A 227 -18.56 9.42 36.40
N VAL A 228 -18.98 9.94 35.24
CA VAL A 228 -18.71 11.31 34.79
C VAL A 228 -19.99 11.92 34.23
N ILE A 229 -20.20 13.20 34.48
CA ILE A 229 -21.29 14.02 33.95
C ILE A 229 -20.67 15.12 33.09
N VAL A 230 -21.27 15.36 31.91
CA VAL A 230 -20.88 16.46 31.03
C VAL A 230 -22.00 17.48 31.01
N GLU A 231 -21.67 18.73 31.30
CA GLU A 231 -22.62 19.85 31.37
C GLU A 231 -22.22 20.97 30.42
N GLN A 232 -23.22 21.52 29.72
CA GLN A 232 -23.09 22.71 28.91
C GLN A 232 -24.04 23.79 29.45
N VAL A 233 -23.49 24.95 29.80
CA VAL A 233 -24.27 26.02 30.48
C VAL A 233 -25.23 26.73 29.52
N GLY A 234 -24.99 26.65 28.20
CA GLY A 234 -25.85 27.23 27.17
C GLY A 234 -25.43 26.82 25.75
N ASN A 235 -26.21 27.20 24.75
CA ASN A 235 -25.90 26.87 23.35
C ASN A 235 -24.54 27.46 22.96
N PHE A 236 -23.66 26.61 22.41
CA PHE A 236 -22.29 26.95 22.01
C PHE A 236 -21.37 27.41 23.16
N ALA A 237 -21.76 27.21 24.42
CA ALA A 237 -20.87 27.45 25.56
C ALA A 237 -19.89 26.29 25.77
N ASP A 238 -18.80 26.54 26.48
CA ASP A 238 -17.81 25.52 26.84
C ASP A 238 -18.47 24.33 27.55
N LEU A 239 -18.05 23.12 27.16
CA LEU A 239 -18.43 21.88 27.80
C LEU A 239 -17.55 21.64 29.03
N TYR A 240 -18.18 21.28 30.15
CA TYR A 240 -17.49 20.92 31.37
C TYR A 240 -17.73 19.46 31.72
N VAL A 241 -16.68 18.80 32.20
CA VAL A 241 -16.68 17.39 32.57
C VAL A 241 -16.47 17.32 34.08
N GLN A 242 -17.37 16.64 34.79
CA GLN A 242 -17.31 16.49 36.25
C GLN A 242 -17.35 15.02 36.66
N GLY A 243 -16.41 14.61 37.51
CA GLY A 243 -16.39 13.29 38.15
C GLY A 243 -17.46 13.19 39.24
N LYS A 244 -18.19 12.08 39.25
CA LYS A 244 -19.20 11.79 40.28
C LYS A 244 -18.51 11.08 41.45
N GLU A 245 -18.58 11.65 42.64
CA GLU A 245 -18.12 10.96 43.85
C GLU A 245 -19.10 9.84 44.19
N GLU A 246 -18.58 8.65 44.47
CA GLU A 246 -19.35 7.59 45.11
C GLU A 246 -19.86 8.12 46.45
N LYS A 247 -21.16 8.41 46.51
CA LYS A 247 -21.85 8.41 47.80
C LYS A 247 -21.96 6.95 48.22
N ASP A 248 -21.05 6.51 49.07
CA ASP A 248 -21.23 5.32 49.90
C ASP A 248 -22.66 5.33 50.47
N LYS A 249 -23.39 4.25 50.19
CA LYS A 249 -24.62 3.88 50.88
C LYS A 249 -24.51 2.42 51.28
#